data_AF-A0A067T8D2-F1
#
_entry.id   AF-A0A067T8D2-F1
#
_cell.length_a   1.000
_cell.length_b   1.000
_cell.length_c   1.000
_cell.angle_alpha   90.00
_cell.angle_beta   90.00
_cell.angle_gamma   90.00
#
_symmetry.space_group_name_H-M   'P 1'
#
loop_
_entity.id
_entity.type
_entity.pdbx_description
1 polymer ?
#
loop_
_entity_poly.entity_id
_entity_poly.type
_entity_poly.pdbx_seq_one_letter_code
_entity_poly.pdbx_strand_id
1 'polypeptide(L)'
;MSDLPWHPKITPYRLAVLAMTICLGTAKAISTQMGSVFIPTTFEWISGTVIFLMLFIISPYDSEEDAPWYLSWLFEPDCMDVIWHLLAICLSVPRPRYLSRQRIQTIPFNTRRPPITIYRILVSFSVLAFGILKAAFGYLGASTAATWTDWTLGVAATSIFYCLGLYEKSSSNLWPSFFADDQQRHLYTFGTAASYAAGIALSSSWILRCKNILMRIWLDTTITSSKPDPRHPILDRAFLIAMKCFLLEGIIVAIAFGVMCLVVILGSAGISIISWAATIRAVRTRISSNSLPSFSGDQPFFFSTIIPRRYITHITTTGRVCIHIIIHLCGLAGCLTVSFLITGVVTVVYDAFKVINNIFVMIVFGMLGAYITTMAGMLWLFDFIIVISMVTPLFMYRDARQFHSSLISP
;
A
#
# COMPACT_ATOMS: atom_id res chain seq x y z
N MET A 1 21.35 -3.60 -47.55
CA MET A 1 22.04 -2.61 -46.70
C MET A 1 22.00 -3.14 -45.29
N SER A 2 23.15 -3.43 -44.68
CA SER A 2 23.18 -3.76 -43.25
C SER A 2 22.86 -2.50 -42.46
N ASP A 3 21.83 -2.57 -41.62
CA ASP A 3 21.48 -1.47 -40.74
C ASP A 3 22.64 -1.23 -39.76
N LEU A 4 23.28 -0.07 -39.87
CA LEU A 4 24.32 0.34 -38.93
C LEU A 4 23.73 0.38 -37.51
N PRO A 5 24.47 -0.09 -36.49
CA PRO A 5 24.01 0.00 -35.11
C PRO A 5 23.82 1.46 -34.73
N TRP A 6 22.70 1.75 -34.06
CA TRP A 6 22.38 3.07 -33.57
C TRP A 6 22.83 3.20 -32.11
N HIS A 7 23.45 4.33 -31.78
CA HIS A 7 23.82 4.67 -30.40
C HIS A 7 23.40 6.10 -30.06
N PRO A 8 22.97 6.37 -28.83
CA PRO A 8 22.61 7.71 -28.42
C PRO A 8 23.84 8.61 -28.44
N LYS A 9 23.68 9.78 -29.05
CA LYS A 9 24.66 10.87 -29.00
C LYS A 9 24.88 11.32 -27.55
N ILE A 10 26.13 11.48 -27.13
CA ILE A 10 26.48 12.06 -25.83
C ILE A 10 26.82 13.53 -26.07
N THR A 11 25.83 14.40 -25.91
CA THR A 11 26.01 15.85 -26.09
C THR A 11 26.69 16.47 -24.87
N PRO A 12 27.33 17.65 -24.99
CA PRO A 12 27.82 18.40 -23.85
C PRO A 12 26.77 18.60 -22.74
N TYR A 13 25.51 18.87 -23.11
CA TYR A 13 24.39 18.91 -22.17
C TYR A 13 24.26 17.61 -21.35
N ARG A 14 24.15 16.46 -22.04
CA ARG A 14 23.95 15.15 -21.39
C ARG A 14 25.15 14.75 -20.52
N LEU A 15 26.35 15.06 -20.99
CA LEU A 15 27.58 14.86 -20.22
C LEU A 15 27.60 15.75 -18.97
N ALA A 16 27.18 17.01 -19.07
CA ALA A 16 27.08 17.90 -17.92
C ALA A 16 26.05 17.41 -16.89
N VAL A 17 24.88 16.93 -17.32
CA VAL A 17 23.87 16.33 -16.43
C VAL A 17 24.47 15.16 -15.64
N LEU A 18 25.15 14.23 -16.33
CA LEU A 18 25.80 13.09 -15.71
C LEU A 18 26.94 13.51 -14.76
N ALA A 19 27.85 14.37 -15.23
CA ALA A 19 28.98 14.85 -14.47
C ALA A 19 28.54 15.58 -13.20
N MET A 20 27.55 16.47 -13.30
CA MET A 20 27.03 17.20 -12.15
C MET A 20 26.37 16.26 -11.14
N THR A 21 25.61 15.26 -11.61
CA THR A 21 25.00 14.24 -10.74
C THR A 21 26.06 13.46 -9.97
N ILE A 22 27.12 13.02 -10.64
CA ILE A 22 28.21 12.25 -10.02
C ILE A 22 29.03 13.13 -9.05
N CYS A 23 29.45 14.32 -9.50
CA CYS A 23 30.28 15.22 -8.71
C CYS A 23 29.55 15.71 -7.46
N LEU A 24 28.32 16.20 -7.58
CA LEU A 24 27.57 16.73 -6.44
C LEU A 24 27.14 15.61 -5.48
N GLY A 25 26.69 14.47 -6.00
CA GLY A 25 26.35 13.33 -5.16
C GLY A 25 27.55 12.80 -4.38
N THR A 26 28.73 12.72 -5.02
CA THR A 26 29.97 12.28 -4.36
C THR A 26 30.49 13.31 -3.36
N ALA A 27 30.51 14.60 -3.72
CA ALA A 27 30.89 15.67 -2.81
C ALA A 27 30.00 15.71 -1.55
N LYS A 28 28.69 15.50 -1.73
CA LYS A 28 27.74 15.34 -0.63
C LYS A 28 28.10 14.15 0.26
N ALA A 29 28.31 12.97 -0.30
CA ALA A 29 28.63 11.77 0.47
C ALA A 29 29.92 11.92 1.28
N ILE A 30 30.97 12.49 0.68
CA ILE A 30 32.23 12.78 1.37
C ILE A 30 32.01 13.79 2.51
N SER A 31 31.27 14.88 2.25
CA SER A 31 30.99 15.91 3.26
C SER A 31 30.20 15.34 4.45
N THR A 32 29.24 14.45 4.20
CA THR A 32 28.51 13.75 5.25
C THR A 32 29.42 12.84 6.07
N GLN A 33 30.35 12.12 5.42
CA GLN A 33 31.32 11.26 6.13
C GLN A 33 32.30 12.05 6.99
N MET A 34 32.62 13.30 6.61
CA MET A 34 33.42 14.21 7.43
C MET A 34 32.66 14.79 8.63
N GLY A 35 31.41 14.37 8.87
CA GLY A 35 30.59 14.81 10.00
C GLY A 35 29.99 16.20 9.84
N SER A 36 30.10 16.82 8.66
CA SER A 36 29.46 18.10 8.40
C SER A 36 27.96 17.92 8.17
N VAL A 37 27.13 18.63 8.93
CA VAL A 37 25.67 18.58 8.78
C VAL A 37 25.17 19.63 7.78
N PHE A 38 25.77 20.82 7.75
CA PHE A 38 25.27 21.94 6.92
C PHE A 38 25.62 21.78 5.44
N ILE A 39 26.87 21.42 5.13
CA ILE A 39 27.36 21.32 3.75
C ILE A 39 26.54 20.33 2.89
N PRO A 40 26.24 19.09 3.35
CA PRO A 40 25.42 18.16 2.57
C PRO A 40 24.02 18.69 2.29
N THR A 41 23.38 19.36 3.25
CA THR A 41 22.07 19.98 3.07
C THR A 41 22.12 21.10 2.05
N THR A 42 23.16 21.94 2.07
CA THR A 42 23.37 22.96 1.03
C THR A 42 23.52 22.33 -0.36
N PHE A 43 24.27 21.24 -0.49
CA PHE A 43 24.37 20.51 -1.76
C PHE A 43 23.03 19.94 -2.22
N GLU A 44 22.20 19.43 -1.31
CA GLU A 44 20.85 18.96 -1.66
C GLU A 44 19.99 20.08 -2.25
N TRP A 45 19.99 21.27 -1.64
CA TRP A 45 19.22 22.41 -2.13
C TRP A 45 19.74 22.94 -3.48
N ILE A 46 21.05 23.13 -3.60
CA ILE A 46 21.66 23.65 -4.84
C ILE A 46 21.46 22.65 -5.98
N SER A 47 21.77 21.37 -5.74
CA SER A 47 21.65 20.32 -6.76
C SER A 47 20.19 20.06 -7.13
N GLY A 48 19.32 19.89 -6.12
CA GLY A 48 17.95 19.43 -6.29
C GLY A 48 16.99 20.53 -6.74
N THR A 49 17.25 21.79 -6.40
CA THR A 49 16.37 22.90 -6.79
C THR A 49 16.98 23.72 -7.91
N VAL A 50 18.15 24.32 -7.70
CA VAL A 50 18.70 25.32 -8.64
C VAL A 50 19.17 24.64 -9.93
N ILE A 51 20.06 23.66 -9.80
CA ILE A 51 20.69 23.00 -10.95
C ILE A 51 19.65 22.16 -11.69
N PHE A 52 18.84 21.38 -10.98
CA PHE A 52 17.77 20.60 -11.58
C PHE A 52 16.79 21.48 -12.38
N LEU A 53 16.35 22.62 -11.83
CA LEU A 53 15.42 23.51 -12.53
C LEU A 53 16.06 24.11 -13.79
N MET A 54 17.33 24.54 -13.72
CA MET A 54 18.04 25.04 -14.91
C MET A 54 18.14 23.96 -15.99
N LEU A 55 18.55 22.74 -15.63
CA LEU A 55 18.61 21.61 -16.57
C LEU A 55 17.23 21.28 -17.13
N PHE A 56 16.20 21.28 -16.29
CA PHE A 56 14.82 21.01 -16.70
C PHE A 56 14.32 22.03 -17.72
N ILE A 57 14.58 23.33 -17.52
CA ILE A 57 14.20 24.39 -18.46
C ILE A 57 14.93 24.24 -19.80
N ILE A 58 16.19 23.78 -19.77
CA ILE A 58 17.02 23.59 -20.96
C ILE A 58 16.69 22.28 -21.70
N SER A 59 16.15 21.29 -20.99
CA SER A 59 15.92 19.93 -21.51
C SER A 59 15.06 19.82 -22.78
N PRO A 60 14.01 20.64 -23.02
CA PRO A 60 13.22 20.56 -24.26
C PRO A 60 14.05 20.76 -25.53
N TYR A 61 15.09 21.61 -25.45
CA TYR A 61 16.00 21.87 -26.58
C TYR A 61 16.89 20.67 -26.94
N ASP A 62 17.00 19.64 -26.08
CA ASP A 62 17.71 18.39 -26.40
C ASP A 62 16.91 17.49 -27.37
N SER A 63 15.60 17.73 -27.54
CA SER A 63 14.73 16.97 -28.44
C SER A 63 14.39 17.68 -29.74
N GLU A 64 14.51 19.00 -29.80
CA GLU A 64 14.09 19.79 -30.95
C GLU A 64 15.24 19.98 -31.92
N GLU A 65 14.96 19.87 -33.23
CA GLU A 65 15.95 20.21 -34.27
C GLU A 65 16.24 21.73 -34.29
N ASP A 66 15.37 22.53 -33.66
CA ASP A 66 15.40 24.00 -33.68
C ASP A 66 15.92 24.62 -32.36
N ALA A 67 16.95 24.03 -31.75
CA ALA A 67 17.63 24.67 -30.62
C ALA A 67 18.15 26.07 -31.04
N PRO A 68 17.98 27.13 -30.22
CA PRO A 68 18.48 28.45 -30.56
C PRO A 68 19.97 28.42 -30.93
N TRP A 69 20.37 29.19 -31.93
CA TRP A 69 21.74 29.16 -32.48
C TRP A 69 22.83 29.34 -31.41
N TYR A 70 22.56 30.11 -30.34
CA TYR A 70 23.50 30.34 -29.25
C TYR A 70 23.60 29.17 -28.25
N LEU A 71 22.67 28.20 -28.30
CA LEU A 71 22.69 26.95 -27.51
C LEU A 71 23.08 25.73 -28.34
N SER A 72 23.22 25.85 -29.67
CA SER A 72 23.52 24.69 -30.53
C SER A 72 24.81 23.99 -30.11
N TRP A 73 25.83 24.74 -29.66
CA TRP A 73 27.09 24.17 -29.17
C TRP A 73 26.91 23.17 -28.01
N LEU A 74 25.81 23.24 -27.26
CA LEU A 74 25.52 22.37 -26.13
C LEU A 74 24.86 21.04 -26.55
N PHE A 75 24.17 21.01 -27.68
CA PHE A 75 23.36 19.87 -28.14
C PHE A 75 23.86 19.24 -29.45
N GLU A 76 24.60 19.99 -30.27
CA GLU A 76 25.01 19.60 -31.61
C GLU A 76 26.33 18.80 -31.67
N PRO A 77 27.34 19.03 -30.82
CA PRO A 77 28.53 18.17 -30.79
C PRO A 77 28.23 16.80 -30.17
N ASP A 78 28.81 15.73 -30.73
CA ASP A 78 28.88 14.40 -30.07
C ASP A 78 30.21 14.31 -29.33
N CYS A 79 30.20 14.32 -27.99
CA CYS A 79 31.41 14.21 -27.17
C CYS A 79 32.17 12.90 -27.42
N MET A 80 31.50 11.86 -27.91
CA MET A 80 32.16 10.62 -28.30
C MET A 80 33.17 10.82 -29.43
N ASP A 81 32.98 11.82 -30.29
CA ASP A 81 33.91 12.10 -31.39
C ASP A 81 35.27 12.54 -30.87
N VAL A 82 35.28 13.33 -29.79
CA VAL A 82 36.51 13.75 -29.10
C VAL A 82 37.20 12.55 -28.46
N ILE A 83 36.44 11.68 -27.77
CA ILE A 83 36.99 10.47 -27.13
C ILE A 83 37.59 9.53 -28.17
N TRP A 84 36.88 9.28 -29.27
CA TRP A 84 37.40 8.44 -30.35
C TRP A 84 38.60 9.06 -31.05
N HIS A 85 38.65 10.39 -31.19
CA HIS A 85 39.81 11.08 -31.73
C HIS A 85 41.04 10.91 -30.83
N LEU A 86 40.86 11.06 -29.51
CA LEU A 86 41.92 10.82 -28.53
C LEU A 86 42.36 9.35 -28.52
N LEU A 87 41.43 8.39 -28.56
CA LEU A 87 41.74 6.96 -28.63
C LEU A 87 42.48 6.60 -29.94
N ALA A 88 42.12 7.23 -31.05
CA ALA A 88 42.80 7.02 -32.32
C ALA A 88 44.24 7.57 -32.28
N ILE A 89 44.47 8.74 -31.68
CA ILE A 89 45.82 9.32 -31.55
C ILE A 89 46.67 8.55 -30.54
N CYS A 90 46.13 8.28 -29.35
CA CYS A 90 46.89 7.71 -28.25
C CYS A 90 47.06 6.19 -28.35
N LEU A 91 46.03 5.47 -28.83
CA LEU A 91 45.98 4.01 -28.81
C LEU A 91 45.82 3.38 -30.20
N SER A 92 45.78 4.18 -31.28
CA SER A 92 45.54 3.69 -32.65
C SER A 92 44.26 2.87 -32.81
N VAL A 93 43.25 3.08 -31.95
CA VAL A 93 41.96 2.39 -32.04
C VAL A 93 41.04 3.18 -33.00
N PRO A 94 40.63 2.59 -34.15
CA PRO A 94 39.78 3.29 -35.11
C PRO A 94 38.35 3.46 -34.57
N ARG A 95 37.71 4.59 -34.92
CA ARG A 95 36.31 4.86 -34.58
C ARG A 95 35.38 3.82 -35.22
N PRO A 96 34.49 3.16 -34.45
CA PRO A 96 33.49 2.27 -35.02
C PRO A 96 32.46 3.05 -35.85
N ARG A 97 31.96 2.45 -36.92
CA ARG A 97 30.88 3.04 -37.74
C ARG A 97 29.54 2.80 -37.04
N TYR A 98 28.94 3.85 -36.49
CA TYR A 98 27.60 3.84 -35.91
C TYR A 98 26.81 5.07 -36.31
N LEU A 99 25.48 5.01 -36.19
CA LEU A 99 24.61 6.15 -36.41
C LEU A 99 24.26 6.79 -35.07
N SER A 100 24.60 8.07 -34.90
CA SER A 100 24.22 8.88 -33.73
C SER A 100 23.02 9.80 -33.99
N ARG A 101 22.63 9.98 -35.26
CA ARG A 101 21.49 10.82 -35.62
C ARG A 101 20.21 10.22 -35.05
N GLN A 102 19.51 11.00 -34.25
CA GLN A 102 18.24 10.61 -33.66
C GLN A 102 17.22 10.42 -34.79
N ARG A 103 16.62 9.24 -34.86
CA ARG A 103 15.49 9.01 -35.78
C ARG A 103 14.27 9.67 -35.11
N ILE A 104 13.64 10.62 -35.81
CA ILE A 104 12.35 11.17 -35.38
C ILE A 104 11.35 10.01 -35.44
N GLN A 105 11.11 9.36 -34.30
CA GLN A 105 9.99 8.44 -34.20
C GLN A 105 8.73 9.31 -34.26
N THR A 106 7.97 9.19 -35.35
CA THR A 106 6.60 9.66 -35.42
C THR A 106 5.77 8.80 -34.46
N ILE A 107 5.80 9.15 -33.18
CA ILE A 107 4.91 8.57 -32.19
C ILE A 107 3.49 8.89 -32.68
N PRO A 108 2.61 7.89 -32.85
CA PRO A 108 1.25 8.15 -33.29
C PRO A 108 0.59 9.06 -32.25
N PHE A 109 0.24 10.29 -32.69
CA PHE A 109 -0.33 11.39 -31.90
C PHE A 109 -1.62 11.04 -31.15
N ASN A 110 -2.16 9.83 -31.29
CA ASN A 110 -3.48 9.46 -30.79
C ASN A 110 -3.47 8.87 -29.36
N THR A 111 -2.31 8.73 -28.71
CA THR A 111 -2.27 8.30 -27.30
C THR A 111 -2.15 9.51 -26.38
N ARG A 112 -3.28 9.94 -25.82
CA ARG A 112 -3.36 11.04 -24.83
C ARG A 112 -2.56 10.81 -23.53
N ARG A 113 -1.95 9.63 -23.37
CA ARG A 113 -1.22 9.22 -22.16
C ARG A 113 0.11 8.61 -22.58
N PRO A 114 1.22 8.98 -21.92
CA PRO A 114 2.49 8.36 -22.21
C PRO A 114 2.46 6.89 -21.77
N PRO A 115 3.04 5.96 -22.56
CA PRO A 115 3.01 4.52 -22.26
C PRO A 115 3.76 4.23 -20.95
N ILE A 116 3.30 3.22 -20.20
CA ILE A 116 4.00 2.78 -18.99
C ILE A 116 4.93 1.63 -19.37
N THR A 117 6.20 1.94 -19.59
CA THR A 117 7.21 1.00 -20.09
C THR A 117 7.91 0.26 -18.95
N ILE A 118 8.53 -0.89 -19.22
CA ILE A 118 9.30 -1.65 -18.20
C ILE A 118 10.42 -0.78 -17.63
N TYR A 119 11.09 0.02 -18.47
CA TYR A 119 12.07 0.99 -18.03
C TYR A 119 11.53 1.95 -16.96
N ARG A 120 10.38 2.59 -17.21
CA ARG A 120 9.78 3.53 -16.26
C ARG A 120 9.34 2.86 -14.96
N ILE A 121 8.89 1.61 -15.04
CA ILE A 121 8.59 0.78 -13.86
C ILE A 121 9.86 0.51 -13.06
N LEU A 122 10.95 0.11 -13.72
CA LEU A 122 12.24 -0.19 -13.07
C LEU A 122 12.79 1.04 -12.34
N VAL A 123 12.77 2.21 -12.99
CA VAL A 123 13.21 3.47 -12.38
C VAL A 123 12.35 3.81 -11.17
N SER A 124 11.03 3.76 -11.32
CA SER A 124 10.09 4.08 -10.23
C SER A 124 10.22 3.13 -9.05
N PHE A 125 10.33 1.83 -9.32
CA PHE A 125 10.51 0.79 -8.31
C PHE A 125 11.85 0.95 -7.58
N SER A 126 12.92 1.32 -8.29
CA SER A 126 14.23 1.56 -7.69
C SER A 126 14.18 2.76 -6.74
N VAL A 127 13.59 3.88 -7.16
CA VAL A 127 13.40 5.05 -6.28
C VAL A 127 12.61 4.68 -5.03
N LEU A 128 11.52 3.91 -5.18
CA LEU A 128 10.71 3.45 -4.06
C LEU A 128 11.52 2.55 -3.11
N ALA A 129 12.19 1.53 -3.64
CA ALA A 129 12.93 0.54 -2.83
C ALA A 129 14.08 1.19 -2.04
N PHE A 130 14.89 2.01 -2.70
CA PHE A 130 15.98 2.72 -2.04
C PHE A 130 15.47 3.81 -1.08
N GLY A 131 14.35 4.46 -1.39
CA GLY A 131 13.70 5.40 -0.48
C GLY A 131 13.23 4.74 0.82
N ILE A 132 12.57 3.57 0.72
CA ILE A 132 12.18 2.77 1.89
C ILE A 132 13.42 2.31 2.66
N LEU A 133 14.45 1.82 1.97
CA LEU A 133 15.69 1.35 2.60
C LEU A 133 16.40 2.47 3.36
N LYS A 134 16.49 3.67 2.76
CA LYS A 134 17.03 4.87 3.39
C LYS A 134 16.24 5.24 4.63
N ALA A 135 14.91 5.26 4.55
CA ALA A 135 14.05 5.56 5.69
C ALA A 135 14.24 4.54 6.82
N ALA A 136 14.29 3.25 6.51
CA ALA A 136 14.53 2.19 7.48
C ALA A 136 15.89 2.36 8.19
N PHE A 137 16.97 2.63 7.45
CA PHE A 137 18.27 2.92 8.06
C PHE A 137 18.27 4.19 8.91
N GLY A 138 17.53 5.22 8.48
CA GLY A 138 17.32 6.43 9.28
C GLY A 138 16.64 6.13 10.62
N TYR A 139 15.56 5.36 10.62
CA TYR A 139 14.84 4.98 11.85
C TYR A 139 15.67 4.10 12.78
N LEU A 140 16.56 3.26 12.24
CA LEU A 140 17.45 2.41 13.03
C LEU A 140 18.69 3.14 13.55
N GLY A 141 18.86 4.43 13.24
CA GLY A 141 20.05 5.21 13.63
C GLY A 141 21.31 4.87 12.81
N ALA A 142 21.17 4.11 11.72
CA ALA A 142 22.28 3.71 10.85
C ALA A 142 22.57 4.80 9.80
N SER A 143 22.98 5.99 10.24
CA SER A 143 23.19 7.19 9.40
C SER A 143 24.18 6.97 8.25
N THR A 144 25.26 6.21 8.48
CA THR A 144 26.24 5.86 7.45
C THR A 144 25.60 4.99 6.35
N ALA A 145 24.82 3.97 6.71
CA ALA A 145 24.14 3.11 5.75
C ALA A 145 23.08 3.89 4.94
N ALA A 146 22.34 4.78 5.59
CA ALA A 146 21.40 5.68 4.92
C ALA A 146 22.11 6.59 3.90
N THR A 147 23.28 7.13 4.24
CA THR A 147 24.09 7.96 3.35
C THR A 147 24.60 7.19 2.14
N TRP A 148 25.12 5.98 2.34
CA TRP A 148 25.58 5.12 1.24
C TRP A 148 24.44 4.67 0.33
N THR A 149 23.26 4.40 0.90
CA THR A 149 22.05 4.07 0.15
C THR A 149 21.64 5.25 -0.75
N ASP A 150 21.67 6.46 -0.19
CA ASP A 150 21.37 7.70 -0.91
C ASP A 150 22.37 7.97 -2.04
N TRP A 151 23.68 7.81 -1.78
CA TRP A 151 24.71 7.96 -2.80
C TRP A 151 24.58 6.89 -3.90
N THR A 152 24.33 5.63 -3.54
CA THR A 152 24.19 4.53 -4.51
C THR A 152 23.00 4.76 -5.42
N LEU A 153 21.84 5.16 -4.88
CA LEU A 153 20.68 5.51 -5.69
C LEU A 153 20.97 6.77 -6.54
N GLY A 154 21.37 7.86 -5.88
CA GLY A 154 21.47 9.18 -6.48
C GLY A 154 22.58 9.28 -7.54
N VAL A 155 23.71 8.60 -7.34
CA VAL A 155 24.85 8.63 -8.24
C VAL A 155 24.85 7.43 -9.17
N ALA A 156 25.06 6.22 -8.62
CA ALA A 156 25.30 5.04 -9.44
C ALA A 156 24.04 4.62 -10.22
N ALA A 157 22.91 4.40 -9.53
CA ALA A 157 21.69 3.93 -10.17
C ALA A 157 21.09 4.99 -11.11
N THR A 158 21.00 6.26 -10.69
CA THR A 158 20.51 7.35 -11.55
C THR A 158 21.38 7.53 -12.80
N SER A 159 22.71 7.43 -12.70
CA SER A 159 23.58 7.52 -13.89
C SER A 159 23.36 6.36 -14.86
N ILE A 160 23.22 5.13 -14.34
CA ILE A 160 22.90 3.96 -15.16
C ILE A 160 21.54 4.11 -15.82
N PHE A 161 20.50 4.51 -15.05
CA PHE A 161 19.17 4.74 -15.59
C PHE A 161 19.15 5.86 -16.61
N TYR A 162 19.86 6.96 -16.38
CA TYR A 162 19.99 8.04 -17.34
C TYR A 162 20.57 7.54 -18.66
N CYS A 163 21.70 6.81 -18.61
CA CYS A 163 22.32 6.21 -19.80
C CYS A 163 21.38 5.25 -20.52
N LEU A 164 20.62 4.42 -19.79
CA LEU A 164 19.60 3.53 -20.36
C LEU A 164 18.44 4.33 -20.98
N GLY A 165 17.99 5.39 -20.32
CA GLY A 165 16.90 6.26 -20.79
C GLY A 165 17.24 6.99 -22.09
N LEU A 166 18.52 7.24 -22.39
CA LEU A 166 18.93 7.77 -23.69
C LEU A 166 18.54 6.84 -24.86
N TYR A 167 18.37 5.53 -24.61
CA TYR A 167 17.89 4.57 -25.60
C TYR A 167 16.37 4.56 -25.77
N GLU A 168 15.59 5.18 -24.86
CA GLU A 168 14.12 5.20 -24.92
C GLU A 168 13.62 5.84 -26.23
N LYS A 169 14.31 6.88 -26.72
CA LYS A 169 13.94 7.61 -27.94
C LYS A 169 14.21 6.85 -29.25
N SER A 170 14.95 5.72 -29.23
CA SER A 170 15.25 4.94 -30.43
C SER A 170 15.36 3.44 -30.12
N SER A 171 14.26 2.90 -29.60
CA SER A 171 14.10 1.51 -29.17
C SER A 171 14.01 0.47 -30.30
N SER A 172 13.99 0.90 -31.57
CA SER A 172 13.65 0.01 -32.70
C SER A 172 14.62 -1.16 -32.89
N ASN A 173 15.85 -1.05 -32.38
CA ASN A 173 16.88 -2.09 -32.56
C ASN A 173 17.32 -2.77 -31.26
N LEU A 174 17.02 -2.19 -30.09
CA LEU A 174 17.50 -2.69 -28.79
C LEU A 174 16.35 -2.72 -27.77
N TRP A 175 15.84 -3.93 -27.49
CA TRP A 175 14.78 -4.22 -26.51
C TRP A 175 13.50 -3.37 -26.62
N PRO A 176 12.75 -3.49 -27.72
CA PRO A 176 11.46 -2.79 -27.88
C PRO A 176 10.48 -3.12 -26.74
N SER A 177 10.51 -4.34 -26.20
CA SER A 177 9.67 -4.71 -25.05
C SER A 177 9.98 -3.94 -23.76
N PHE A 178 11.21 -3.46 -23.61
CA PHE A 178 11.63 -2.72 -22.42
C PHE A 178 11.24 -1.23 -22.48
N PHE A 179 11.29 -0.63 -23.68
CA PHE A 179 11.12 0.81 -23.89
C PHE A 179 9.84 1.22 -24.62
N ALA A 180 9.19 0.35 -25.39
CA ALA A 180 8.05 0.70 -26.24
C ALA A 180 6.75 -0.01 -25.84
N ASP A 181 6.83 -1.27 -25.38
CA ASP A 181 5.63 -2.02 -25.02
C ASP A 181 4.96 -1.44 -23.76
N ASP A 182 3.68 -1.06 -23.90
CA ASP A 182 2.87 -0.56 -22.79
C ASP A 182 2.51 -1.69 -21.82
N GLN A 183 3.02 -1.60 -20.60
CA GLN A 183 2.85 -2.57 -19.53
C GLN A 183 1.66 -2.26 -18.63
N GLN A 184 0.81 -1.28 -18.98
CA GLN A 184 -0.32 -0.87 -18.13
C GLN A 184 -1.20 -2.06 -17.68
N ARG A 185 -1.44 -3.04 -18.56
CA ARG A 185 -2.23 -4.24 -18.23
C ARG A 185 -1.55 -5.13 -17.17
N HIS A 186 -0.23 -5.31 -17.29
CA HIS A 186 0.55 -6.10 -16.35
C HIS A 186 0.67 -5.40 -15.00
N LEU A 187 0.90 -4.09 -15.02
CA LEU A 187 0.94 -3.26 -13.82
C LEU A 187 -0.39 -3.21 -13.08
N TYR A 188 -1.51 -3.10 -13.79
CA TYR A 188 -2.82 -3.14 -13.13
C TYR A 188 -3.01 -4.46 -12.38
N THR A 189 -2.62 -5.57 -13.00
CA THR A 189 -2.71 -6.91 -12.40
C THR A 189 -1.77 -7.05 -11.21
N PHE A 190 -0.50 -6.66 -11.37
CA PHE A 190 0.50 -6.72 -10.31
C PHE A 190 0.18 -5.77 -9.15
N GLY A 191 -0.21 -4.53 -9.44
CA GLY A 191 -0.61 -3.54 -8.45
C GLY A 191 -1.83 -3.99 -7.65
N THR A 192 -2.80 -4.61 -8.31
CA THR A 192 -3.93 -5.24 -7.62
C THR A 192 -3.45 -6.35 -6.68
N ALA A 193 -2.60 -7.27 -7.14
CA ALA A 193 -2.05 -8.34 -6.32
C ALA A 193 -1.21 -7.82 -5.14
N ALA A 194 -0.36 -6.82 -5.38
CA ALA A 194 0.46 -6.17 -4.36
C ALA A 194 -0.40 -5.46 -3.31
N SER A 195 -1.48 -4.78 -3.73
CA SER A 195 -2.42 -4.14 -2.81
C SER A 195 -3.12 -5.15 -1.91
N TYR A 196 -3.49 -6.33 -2.45
CA TYR A 196 -4.05 -7.42 -1.65
C TYR A 196 -3.02 -7.98 -0.67
N ALA A 197 -1.78 -8.23 -1.13
CA ALA A 197 -0.71 -8.71 -0.26
C ALA A 197 -0.41 -7.73 0.88
N ALA A 198 -0.34 -6.43 0.58
CA ALA A 198 -0.16 -5.38 1.57
C ALA A 198 -1.33 -5.31 2.56
N GLY A 199 -2.57 -5.39 2.07
CA GLY A 199 -3.77 -5.41 2.91
C GLY A 199 -3.81 -6.62 3.84
N ILE A 200 -3.44 -7.81 3.35
CA ILE A 200 -3.30 -9.03 4.16
C ILE A 200 -2.23 -8.82 5.23
N ALA A 201 -1.03 -8.38 4.85
CA ALA A 201 0.08 -8.18 5.78
C ALA A 201 -0.27 -7.16 6.88
N LEU A 202 -0.91 -6.04 6.52
CA LEU A 202 -1.37 -5.03 7.47
C LEU A 202 -2.44 -5.57 8.42
N SER A 203 -3.43 -6.29 7.88
CA SER A 203 -4.51 -6.89 8.70
C SER A 203 -3.96 -7.95 9.66
N SER A 204 -3.08 -8.82 9.18
CA SER A 204 -2.41 -9.83 10.02
C SER A 204 -1.53 -9.18 11.09
N SER A 205 -0.74 -8.16 10.74
CA SER A 205 0.10 -7.42 11.69
C SER A 205 -0.74 -6.73 12.76
N TRP A 206 -1.87 -6.16 12.38
CA TRP A 206 -2.84 -5.55 13.30
C TRP A 206 -3.40 -6.58 14.29
N ILE A 207 -3.88 -7.73 13.80
CA ILE A 207 -4.40 -8.83 14.65
C ILE A 207 -3.33 -9.31 15.62
N LEU A 208 -2.09 -9.53 15.15
CA LEU A 208 -0.99 -9.98 16.01
C LEU A 208 -0.64 -8.95 17.08
N ARG A 209 -0.66 -7.66 16.73
CA ARG A 209 -0.43 -6.57 17.69
C ARG A 209 -1.54 -6.52 18.74
N CYS A 210 -2.80 -6.57 18.35
CA CYS A 210 -3.94 -6.61 19.28
C CYS A 210 -3.89 -7.85 20.19
N LYS A 211 -3.58 -9.03 19.64
CA LYS A 211 -3.35 -10.26 20.43
C LYS A 211 -2.25 -10.08 21.47
N ASN A 212 -1.12 -9.46 21.11
CA ASN A 212 -0.02 -9.23 22.04
C ASN A 212 -0.41 -8.25 23.16
N ILE A 213 -1.15 -7.19 22.84
CA ILE A 213 -1.69 -6.26 23.85
C ILE A 213 -2.66 -6.99 24.79
N LEU A 214 -3.58 -7.77 24.22
CA LEU A 214 -4.53 -8.60 24.96
C LEU A 214 -3.83 -9.54 25.93
N MET A 215 -2.80 -10.25 25.45
CA MET A 215 -2.02 -11.17 26.27
C MET A 215 -1.31 -10.44 27.42
N ARG A 216 -0.78 -9.24 27.19
CA ARG A 216 -0.16 -8.42 28.26
C ARG A 216 -1.17 -7.97 29.31
N ILE A 217 -2.34 -7.48 28.89
CA ILE A 217 -3.41 -7.05 29.81
C ILE A 217 -3.92 -8.25 30.63
N TRP A 218 -4.09 -9.40 29.98
CA TRP A 218 -4.51 -10.62 30.65
C TRP A 218 -3.49 -11.08 31.70
N LEU A 219 -2.20 -11.12 31.33
CA LEU A 219 -1.13 -11.55 32.24
C LEU A 219 -0.94 -10.58 33.42
N ASP A 220 -1.07 -9.28 33.18
CA ASP A 220 -0.99 -8.29 34.26
C ASP A 220 -2.16 -8.45 35.23
N THR A 221 -3.36 -8.75 34.71
CA THR A 221 -4.56 -8.96 35.53
C THR A 221 -4.46 -10.15 36.47
N THR A 222 -3.69 -11.19 36.14
CA THR A 222 -3.48 -12.33 37.04
C THR A 222 -2.40 -12.08 38.10
N ILE A 223 -1.47 -11.17 37.87
CA ILE A 223 -0.27 -10.99 38.71
C ILE A 223 -0.43 -9.81 39.69
N THR A 224 -1.02 -8.69 39.25
CA THR A 224 -1.15 -7.48 40.08
C THR A 224 -2.54 -7.38 40.72
N SER A 225 -2.84 -8.31 41.63
CA SER A 225 -3.85 -8.04 42.66
C SER A 225 -3.21 -7.10 43.70
N SER A 226 -3.09 -5.81 43.36
CA SER A 226 -2.66 -4.81 44.33
C SER A 226 -3.57 -4.87 45.56
N LYS A 227 -2.97 -4.79 46.76
CA LYS A 227 -3.75 -4.68 48.00
C LYS A 227 -4.67 -3.46 47.85
N PRO A 228 -6.01 -3.64 47.88
CA PRO A 228 -6.93 -2.54 47.71
C PRO A 228 -6.72 -1.50 48.82
N ASP A 229 -6.93 -0.22 48.51
CA ASP A 229 -6.92 0.83 49.53
C ASP A 229 -7.95 0.44 50.62
N PRO A 230 -7.55 0.37 51.90
CA PRO A 230 -8.45 -0.03 52.98
C PRO A 230 -9.67 0.87 53.13
N ARG A 231 -9.67 2.09 52.56
CA ARG A 231 -10.78 3.04 52.68
C ARG A 231 -11.96 2.74 51.75
N HIS A 232 -11.71 2.24 50.54
CA HIS A 232 -12.76 1.95 49.54
C HIS A 232 -12.48 0.67 48.72
N PRO A 233 -12.28 -0.49 49.37
CA PRO A 233 -11.74 -1.68 48.71
C PRO A 233 -12.66 -2.31 47.65
N ILE A 234 -13.96 -1.99 47.70
CA ILE A 234 -14.96 -2.55 46.78
C ILE A 234 -15.09 -1.68 45.53
N LEU A 235 -15.12 -0.36 45.70
CA LEU A 235 -15.34 0.60 44.60
C LEU A 235 -14.14 0.64 43.65
N ASP A 236 -12.93 0.76 44.18
CA ASP A 236 -11.71 0.76 43.37
C ASP A 236 -11.54 -0.57 42.62
N ARG A 237 -11.91 -1.68 43.26
CA ARG A 237 -11.89 -3.01 42.64
C ARG A 237 -12.93 -3.12 41.53
N ALA A 238 -14.15 -2.64 41.73
CA ALA A 238 -15.20 -2.64 40.72
C ALA A 238 -14.85 -1.76 39.52
N PHE A 239 -14.34 -0.55 39.75
CA PHE A 239 -13.91 0.37 38.70
C PHE A 239 -12.74 -0.21 37.89
N LEU A 240 -11.74 -0.78 38.55
CA LEU A 240 -10.58 -1.38 37.88
C LEU A 240 -10.96 -2.63 37.07
N ILE A 241 -11.90 -3.44 37.57
CA ILE A 241 -12.48 -4.56 36.81
C ILE A 241 -13.25 -4.04 35.59
N ALA A 242 -14.11 -3.03 35.76
CA ALA A 242 -14.90 -2.46 34.67
C ALA A 242 -14.02 -1.84 33.56
N MET A 243 -12.99 -1.07 33.94
CA MET A 243 -12.04 -0.51 32.97
C MET A 243 -11.29 -1.60 32.21
N LYS A 244 -10.87 -2.68 32.89
CA LYS A 244 -10.21 -3.83 32.24
C LYS A 244 -11.16 -4.57 31.29
N CYS A 245 -12.42 -4.78 31.69
CA CYS A 245 -13.45 -5.35 30.81
C CYS A 245 -13.68 -4.46 29.59
N PHE A 246 -13.74 -3.13 29.74
CA PHE A 246 -13.89 -2.21 28.62
C PHE A 246 -12.72 -2.26 27.64
N LEU A 247 -11.48 -2.23 28.14
CA LEU A 247 -10.29 -2.36 27.29
C LEU A 247 -10.25 -3.72 26.57
N LEU A 248 -10.64 -4.78 27.27
CA LEU A 248 -10.75 -6.13 26.71
C LEU A 248 -11.78 -6.17 25.57
N GLU A 249 -12.98 -5.64 25.77
CA GLU A 249 -14.03 -5.53 24.76
C GLU A 249 -13.57 -4.72 23.55
N GLY A 250 -12.94 -3.56 23.78
CA GLY A 250 -12.39 -2.73 22.70
C GLY A 250 -11.33 -3.45 21.86
N ILE A 251 -10.47 -4.25 22.49
CA ILE A 251 -9.47 -5.06 21.78
C ILE A 251 -10.12 -6.20 20.99
N ILE A 252 -11.14 -6.86 21.55
CA ILE A 252 -11.90 -7.91 20.85
C ILE A 252 -12.57 -7.34 19.59
N VAL A 253 -13.21 -6.16 19.69
CA VAL A 253 -13.79 -5.45 18.55
C VAL A 253 -12.71 -5.12 17.51
N ALA A 254 -11.55 -4.64 17.94
CA ALA A 254 -10.44 -4.34 17.03
C ALA A 254 -9.89 -5.58 16.31
N ILE A 255 -9.83 -6.74 16.99
CA ILE A 255 -9.46 -8.03 16.38
C ILE A 255 -10.53 -8.46 15.37
N ALA A 256 -11.81 -8.37 15.73
CA ALA A 256 -12.92 -8.72 14.85
C ALA A 256 -12.90 -7.89 13.56
N PHE A 257 -12.62 -6.58 13.67
CA PHE A 257 -12.44 -5.70 12.52
C PHE A 257 -11.27 -6.14 11.63
N GLY A 258 -10.12 -6.47 12.22
CA GLY A 258 -8.96 -6.98 11.48
C GLY A 258 -9.23 -8.29 10.73
N VAL A 259 -9.90 -9.26 11.37
CA VAL A 259 -10.31 -10.52 10.76
C VAL A 259 -11.29 -10.27 9.61
N MET A 260 -12.21 -9.34 9.79
CA MET A 260 -13.16 -8.95 8.76
C MET A 260 -12.49 -8.35 7.52
N CYS A 261 -11.60 -7.38 7.72
CA CYS A 261 -10.79 -6.85 6.64
C CYS A 261 -10.04 -7.96 5.90
N LEU A 262 -9.43 -8.90 6.64
CA LEU A 262 -8.73 -10.04 6.06
C LEU A 262 -9.65 -10.93 5.22
N VAL A 263 -10.85 -11.27 5.70
CA VAL A 263 -11.82 -12.08 4.97
C VAL A 263 -12.29 -11.39 3.69
N VAL A 264 -12.59 -10.09 3.75
CA VAL A 264 -12.99 -9.31 2.57
C VAL A 264 -11.86 -9.27 1.54
N ILE A 265 -10.62 -9.01 1.98
CA ILE A 265 -9.46 -8.98 1.10
C ILE A 265 -9.21 -10.36 0.47
N LEU A 266 -9.21 -11.44 1.26
CA LEU A 266 -9.05 -12.80 0.75
C LEU A 266 -10.17 -13.20 -0.23
N GLY A 267 -11.41 -12.80 0.04
CA GLY A 267 -12.54 -13.01 -0.87
C GLY A 267 -12.35 -12.29 -2.21
N SER A 268 -11.94 -11.02 -2.17
CA SER A 268 -11.65 -10.23 -3.38
C SER A 268 -10.46 -10.77 -4.17
N ALA A 269 -9.39 -11.19 -3.49
CA ALA A 269 -8.23 -11.84 -4.09
C ALA A 269 -8.61 -13.18 -4.74
N GLY A 270 -9.45 -13.98 -4.09
CA GLY A 270 -9.96 -15.24 -4.63
C GLY A 270 -10.71 -15.05 -5.96
N ILE A 271 -11.60 -14.05 -6.06
CA ILE A 271 -12.26 -13.74 -7.34
C ILE A 271 -11.24 -13.32 -8.39
N SER A 272 -10.31 -12.44 -8.01
CA SER A 272 -9.30 -11.93 -8.93
C SER A 272 -8.49 -13.08 -9.53
N ILE A 273 -8.03 -14.03 -8.70
CA ILE A 273 -7.31 -15.23 -9.14
C ILE A 273 -8.17 -16.11 -10.05
N ILE A 274 -9.44 -16.37 -9.70
CA ILE A 274 -10.34 -17.18 -10.53
C ILE A 274 -10.56 -16.54 -11.90
N SER A 275 -10.77 -15.22 -11.95
CA SER A 275 -10.94 -14.47 -13.20
C SER A 275 -9.67 -14.48 -14.06
N TRP A 276 -8.49 -14.44 -13.43
CA TRP A 276 -7.21 -14.50 -14.10
C TRP A 276 -6.94 -15.89 -14.68
N ALA A 277 -7.22 -16.96 -13.92
CA ALA A 277 -7.08 -18.34 -14.38
C ALA A 277 -8.00 -18.67 -15.57
N ALA A 278 -9.18 -18.04 -15.64
CA ALA A 278 -10.05 -18.12 -16.82
C ALA A 278 -9.40 -17.43 -18.04
N THR A 279 -8.78 -16.27 -17.83
CA THR A 279 -8.11 -15.50 -18.88
C THR A 279 -6.88 -16.23 -19.42
N ILE A 280 -6.04 -16.81 -18.55
CA ILE A 280 -4.87 -17.61 -18.97
C ILE A 280 -5.31 -18.82 -19.79
N ARG A 281 -6.37 -19.52 -19.36
CA ARG A 281 -6.91 -20.65 -20.13
C ARG A 281 -7.35 -20.22 -21.52
N ALA A 282 -8.03 -19.08 -21.66
CA ALA A 282 -8.45 -18.55 -22.96
C ALA A 282 -7.26 -18.14 -23.85
N VAL A 283 -6.19 -17.58 -23.29
CA VAL A 283 -4.96 -17.26 -24.04
C VAL A 283 -4.25 -18.54 -24.47
N ARG A 284 -4.12 -19.52 -23.56
CA ARG A 284 -3.48 -20.81 -23.85
C ARG A 284 -4.21 -21.56 -24.96
N THR A 285 -5.54 -21.61 -24.95
CA THR A 285 -6.32 -22.25 -26.02
C THR A 285 -6.14 -21.55 -27.37
N ARG A 286 -6.00 -20.21 -27.39
CA ARG A 286 -5.75 -19.44 -28.61
C ARG A 286 -4.34 -19.64 -29.19
N ILE A 287 -3.34 -19.78 -28.33
CA ILE A 287 -1.95 -20.07 -28.75
C ILE A 287 -1.87 -21.52 -29.26
N SER A 288 -2.52 -22.47 -28.58
CA SER A 288 -2.54 -23.87 -29.04
C SER A 288 -3.33 -24.06 -30.34
N SER A 289 -4.43 -23.32 -30.54
CA SER A 289 -5.23 -23.42 -31.78
C SER A 289 -4.49 -22.89 -33.01
N ASN A 290 -3.66 -21.85 -32.84
CA ASN A 290 -2.88 -21.32 -33.96
C ASN A 290 -1.68 -22.19 -34.35
N SER A 291 -1.27 -23.12 -33.47
CA SER A 291 -0.08 -23.97 -33.68
C SER A 291 -0.42 -25.34 -34.28
N LEU A 292 -1.70 -25.76 -34.28
CA LEU A 292 -2.17 -26.99 -34.93
C LEU A 292 -3.40 -26.69 -35.82
N PRO A 293 -3.21 -26.39 -37.12
CA PRO A 293 -4.32 -26.01 -38.00
C PRO A 293 -5.20 -27.16 -38.52
N SER A 294 -4.99 -28.42 -38.10
CA SER A 294 -5.41 -29.57 -38.92
C SER A 294 -6.61 -30.39 -38.41
N PHE A 295 -7.12 -30.22 -37.19
CA PHE A 295 -8.25 -31.04 -36.73
C PHE A 295 -9.11 -30.29 -35.70
N SER A 296 -10.16 -29.61 -36.15
CA SER A 296 -11.41 -29.47 -35.39
C SER A 296 -12.41 -28.67 -36.23
N GLY A 297 -13.50 -29.33 -36.63
CA GLY A 297 -14.65 -28.68 -37.22
C GLY A 297 -15.25 -27.60 -36.32
N ASP A 298 -15.90 -26.66 -36.97
CA ASP A 298 -16.47 -25.43 -36.45
C ASP A 298 -17.46 -25.65 -35.29
N GLN A 299 -17.04 -25.32 -34.07
CA GLN A 299 -17.94 -25.01 -32.97
C GLN A 299 -17.45 -23.72 -32.30
N PRO A 300 -18.17 -22.59 -32.44
CA PRO A 300 -17.82 -21.36 -31.76
C PRO A 300 -18.05 -21.52 -30.25
N PHE A 301 -17.00 -21.87 -29.52
CA PHE A 301 -17.01 -21.84 -28.06
C PHE A 301 -17.05 -20.40 -27.56
N PHE A 302 -18.27 -19.87 -27.45
CA PHE A 302 -18.59 -18.67 -26.68
C PHE A 302 -18.35 -18.95 -25.18
N PHE A 303 -17.09 -18.91 -24.73
CA PHE A 303 -16.80 -18.73 -23.32
C PHE A 303 -17.10 -17.28 -22.95
N SER A 304 -18.38 -17.03 -22.67
CA SER A 304 -18.80 -15.78 -22.03
C SER A 304 -18.04 -15.67 -20.70
N THR A 305 -17.26 -14.60 -20.57
CA THR A 305 -16.55 -14.16 -19.36
C THR A 305 -17.53 -13.66 -18.27
N ILE A 306 -18.70 -14.30 -18.16
CA ILE A 306 -19.70 -13.97 -17.17
C ILE A 306 -19.22 -14.61 -15.88
N ILE A 307 -18.50 -13.83 -15.08
CA ILE A 307 -18.38 -14.09 -13.64
C ILE A 307 -19.82 -14.36 -13.17
N PRO A 308 -20.14 -15.58 -12.71
CA PRO A 308 -21.52 -15.96 -12.46
C PRO A 308 -22.08 -14.97 -11.45
N ARG A 309 -23.14 -14.24 -11.83
CA ARG A 309 -23.80 -13.20 -11.02
C ARG A 309 -24.01 -13.62 -9.56
N ARG A 310 -24.21 -14.94 -9.34
CA ARG A 310 -24.25 -15.60 -8.02
C ARG A 310 -23.08 -15.23 -7.10
N TYR A 311 -21.85 -15.12 -7.61
CA TYR A 311 -20.65 -14.85 -6.81
C TYR A 311 -20.61 -13.41 -6.30
N ILE A 312 -20.97 -12.45 -7.15
CA ILE A 312 -21.08 -11.03 -6.76
C ILE A 312 -22.16 -10.86 -5.70
N THR A 313 -23.29 -11.56 -5.87
CA THR A 313 -24.36 -11.57 -4.86
C THR A 313 -23.85 -12.14 -3.54
N HIS A 314 -23.15 -13.27 -3.54
CA HIS A 314 -22.62 -13.88 -2.31
C HIS A 314 -21.65 -12.98 -1.54
N ILE A 315 -20.79 -12.23 -2.22
CA ILE A 315 -19.86 -11.32 -1.54
C ILE A 315 -20.58 -10.09 -1.01
N THR A 316 -21.51 -9.54 -1.80
CA THR A 316 -22.29 -8.39 -1.35
C THR A 316 -23.14 -8.74 -0.13
N THR A 317 -23.71 -9.95 -0.10
CA THR A 317 -24.50 -10.41 1.04
C THR A 317 -23.63 -10.74 2.25
N THR A 318 -22.50 -11.41 2.06
CA THR A 318 -21.52 -11.65 3.14
C THR A 318 -21.02 -10.33 3.73
N GLY A 319 -20.66 -9.35 2.89
CA GLY A 319 -20.24 -8.03 3.34
C GLY A 319 -21.32 -7.31 4.16
N ARG A 320 -22.58 -7.35 3.73
CA ARG A 320 -23.72 -6.77 4.49
C ARG A 320 -23.92 -7.44 5.84
N VAL A 321 -23.89 -8.78 5.89
CA VAL A 321 -24.01 -9.54 7.14
C VAL A 321 -22.88 -9.18 8.10
N CYS A 322 -21.66 -9.06 7.58
CA CYS A 322 -20.52 -8.69 8.41
C CYS A 322 -20.57 -7.25 8.93
N ILE A 323 -20.93 -6.27 8.08
CA ILE A 323 -21.13 -4.88 8.52
C ILE A 323 -22.20 -4.83 9.60
N HIS A 324 -23.30 -5.56 9.42
CA HIS A 324 -24.37 -5.68 10.40
C HIS A 324 -23.86 -6.23 11.74
N ILE A 325 -23.13 -7.35 11.72
CA ILE A 325 -22.54 -7.94 12.93
C ILE A 325 -21.62 -6.94 13.64
N ILE A 326 -20.78 -6.18 12.91
CA ILE A 326 -19.87 -5.19 13.51
C ILE A 326 -20.63 -4.04 14.15
N ILE A 327 -21.63 -3.47 13.47
CA ILE A 327 -22.44 -2.38 14.03
C ILE A 327 -23.11 -2.83 15.32
N HIS A 328 -23.64 -4.06 15.34
CA HIS A 328 -24.24 -4.64 16.54
C HIS A 328 -23.21 -4.95 17.64
N LEU A 329 -22.00 -5.43 17.30
CA LEU A 329 -20.93 -5.64 18.27
C LEU A 329 -20.46 -4.32 18.90
N CYS A 330 -20.31 -3.26 18.10
CA CYS A 330 -19.96 -1.93 18.59
C CYS A 330 -21.07 -1.35 19.47
N GLY A 331 -22.33 -1.50 19.05
CA GLY A 331 -23.49 -1.08 19.84
C GLY A 331 -23.59 -1.83 21.17
N LEU A 332 -23.37 -3.16 21.14
CA LEU A 332 -23.36 -4.01 22.33
C LEU A 332 -22.24 -3.64 23.29
N ALA A 333 -21.01 -3.42 22.80
CA ALA A 333 -19.91 -2.97 23.64
C ALA A 333 -20.20 -1.59 24.27
N GLY A 334 -20.79 -0.67 23.51
CA GLY A 334 -21.23 0.63 24.03
C GLY A 334 -22.33 0.52 25.10
N CYS A 335 -23.32 -0.35 24.90
CA CYS A 335 -24.38 -0.54 25.88
C CYS A 335 -23.87 -1.29 27.13
N LEU A 336 -23.09 -2.36 26.99
CA LEU A 336 -22.48 -3.09 28.11
C LEU A 336 -21.64 -2.19 29.00
N THR A 337 -20.84 -1.30 28.41
CA THR A 337 -20.02 -0.36 29.19
C THR A 337 -20.85 0.62 30.01
N VAL A 338 -21.93 1.16 29.44
CA VAL A 338 -22.90 2.00 30.18
C VAL A 338 -23.61 1.19 31.27
N SER A 339 -24.03 -0.05 30.96
CA SER A 339 -24.64 -0.99 31.91
C SER A 339 -23.70 -1.26 33.10
N PHE A 340 -22.42 -1.53 32.84
CA PHE A 340 -21.40 -1.75 33.88
C PHE A 340 -21.15 -0.51 34.73
N LEU A 341 -21.08 0.68 34.10
CA LEU A 341 -20.82 1.93 34.82
C LEU A 341 -22.00 2.27 35.75
N ILE A 342 -23.23 2.14 35.26
CA ILE A 342 -24.45 2.35 36.06
C ILE A 342 -24.56 1.32 37.18
N THR A 343 -24.28 0.04 36.90
CA THR A 343 -24.27 -1.01 37.94
C THR A 343 -23.20 -0.71 39.00
N GLY A 344 -22.03 -0.21 38.58
CA GLY A 344 -21.02 0.34 39.48
C GLY A 344 -21.60 1.41 40.39
N VAL A 345 -22.23 2.45 39.82
CA VAL A 345 -22.88 3.52 40.60
C VAL A 345 -23.94 2.97 41.57
N VAL A 346 -24.79 2.04 41.14
CA VAL A 346 -25.80 1.38 42.01
C VAL A 346 -25.12 0.73 43.21
N THR A 347 -24.07 -0.05 42.97
CA THR A 347 -23.35 -0.74 44.05
C THR A 347 -22.71 0.25 45.03
N VAL A 348 -22.18 1.38 44.55
CA VAL A 348 -21.63 2.45 45.39
C VAL A 348 -22.71 3.12 46.24
N VAL A 349 -23.85 3.46 45.65
CA VAL A 349 -24.98 4.07 46.37
C VAL A 349 -25.51 3.09 47.43
N TYR A 350 -25.59 1.80 47.10
CA TYR A 350 -26.03 0.77 48.03
C TYR A 350 -25.07 0.57 49.20
N ASP A 351 -23.76 0.64 48.96
CA ASP A 351 -22.76 0.49 50.03
C ASP A 351 -22.74 1.73 50.94
N ALA A 352 -22.86 2.94 50.36
CA ALA A 352 -23.02 4.17 51.12
C ALA A 352 -24.27 4.14 52.03
N PHE A 353 -25.34 3.48 51.57
CA PHE A 353 -26.57 3.29 52.33
C PHE A 353 -26.37 2.56 53.65
N LYS A 354 -25.51 1.52 53.66
CA LYS A 354 -25.28 0.70 54.85
C LYS A 354 -24.64 1.47 56.01
N VAL A 355 -23.99 2.59 55.73
CA VAL A 355 -23.24 3.38 56.72
C VAL A 355 -24.11 4.47 57.36
N ILE A 356 -25.24 4.84 56.73
CA ILE A 356 -26.05 5.99 57.15
C ILE A 356 -27.18 5.53 58.10
N ASN A 357 -27.12 5.96 59.37
CA ASN A 357 -28.14 5.66 60.39
C ASN A 357 -29.38 6.59 60.35
N ASN A 358 -29.45 7.54 59.41
CA ASN A 358 -30.56 8.49 59.34
C ASN A 358 -31.69 7.98 58.43
N ILE A 359 -32.85 7.68 59.02
CA ILE A 359 -34.05 7.16 58.34
C ILE A 359 -34.50 8.06 57.17
N PHE A 360 -34.43 9.38 57.31
CA PHE A 360 -34.86 10.28 56.23
C PHE A 360 -33.94 10.19 55.01
N VAL A 361 -32.63 10.15 55.25
CA VAL A 361 -31.61 9.95 54.19
C VAL A 361 -31.76 8.56 53.57
N MET A 362 -32.07 7.56 54.38
CA MET A 362 -32.36 6.19 53.95
C MET A 362 -33.57 6.13 52.99
N ILE A 363 -34.64 6.88 53.23
CA ILE A 363 -35.81 6.90 52.33
C ILE A 363 -35.46 7.58 51.00
N VAL A 364 -34.79 8.75 51.03
CA VAL A 364 -34.43 9.49 49.82
C VAL A 364 -33.46 8.71 48.94
N PHE A 365 -32.40 8.14 49.52
CA PHE A 365 -31.45 7.33 48.77
C PHE A 365 -32.03 5.98 48.34
N GLY A 366 -33.00 5.42 49.07
CA GLY A 366 -33.68 4.18 48.68
C GLY A 366 -34.53 4.36 47.42
N MET A 367 -35.24 5.48 47.32
CA MET A 367 -35.99 5.85 46.11
C MET A 367 -35.06 6.07 44.90
N LEU A 368 -33.94 6.77 45.10
CA LEU A 368 -32.94 6.97 44.06
C LEU A 368 -32.29 5.63 43.63
N GLY A 369 -31.93 4.78 44.60
CA GLY A 369 -31.37 3.46 44.35
C GLY A 369 -32.31 2.55 43.56
N ALA A 370 -33.61 2.56 43.90
CA ALA A 370 -34.63 1.83 43.13
C ALA A 370 -34.70 2.32 41.68
N TYR A 371 -34.64 3.63 41.45
CA TYR A 371 -34.64 4.21 40.10
C TYR A 371 -33.38 3.84 39.29
N ILE A 372 -32.19 3.90 39.89
CA ILE A 372 -30.96 3.52 39.18
C ILE A 372 -30.94 1.99 38.90
N THR A 373 -31.48 1.18 39.82
CA THR A 373 -31.58 -0.28 39.64
C THR A 373 -32.53 -0.65 38.50
N THR A 374 -33.67 0.04 38.35
CA THR A 374 -34.58 -0.18 37.21
C THR A 374 -33.95 0.28 35.90
N MET A 375 -33.22 1.40 35.88
CA MET A 375 -32.45 1.84 34.71
C MET A 375 -31.40 0.79 34.30
N ALA A 376 -30.66 0.23 35.25
CA ALA A 376 -29.70 -0.84 34.99
C ALA A 376 -30.40 -2.06 34.37
N GLY A 377 -31.51 -2.52 34.94
CA GLY A 377 -32.28 -3.65 34.41
C GLY A 377 -32.78 -3.41 32.97
N MET A 378 -33.22 -2.20 32.65
CA MET A 378 -33.65 -1.82 31.30
C MET A 378 -32.48 -1.83 30.29
N LEU A 379 -31.29 -1.40 30.71
CA LEU A 379 -30.10 -1.45 29.87
C LEU A 379 -29.65 -2.88 29.58
N TRP A 380 -29.67 -3.77 30.58
CA TRP A 380 -29.41 -5.20 30.39
C TRP A 380 -30.41 -5.87 29.43
N LEU A 381 -31.68 -5.48 29.49
CA LEU A 381 -32.69 -5.92 28.52
C LEU A 381 -32.35 -5.43 27.10
N PHE A 382 -31.89 -4.19 26.98
CA PHE A 382 -31.49 -3.60 25.70
C PHE A 382 -30.27 -4.32 25.11
N ASP A 383 -29.27 -4.62 25.92
CA ASP A 383 -28.11 -5.46 25.56
C ASP A 383 -28.56 -6.81 24.99
N PHE A 384 -29.50 -7.48 25.67
CA PHE A 384 -30.06 -8.75 25.23
C PHE A 384 -30.81 -8.64 23.89
N ILE A 385 -31.58 -7.56 23.68
CA ILE A 385 -32.25 -7.28 22.41
C ILE A 385 -31.23 -7.06 21.28
N ILE A 386 -30.13 -6.35 21.54
CA ILE A 386 -29.05 -6.15 20.56
C ILE A 386 -28.43 -7.49 20.17
N VAL A 387 -28.18 -8.39 21.13
CA VAL A 387 -27.67 -9.74 20.86
C VAL A 387 -28.66 -10.54 20.00
N ILE A 388 -29.94 -10.54 20.35
CA ILE A 388 -30.97 -11.21 19.53
C ILE A 388 -30.97 -10.64 18.11
N SER A 389 -30.97 -9.31 17.97
CA SER A 389 -30.92 -8.64 16.67
C SER A 389 -29.68 -9.00 15.86
N MET A 390 -28.54 -9.26 16.52
CA MET A 390 -27.31 -9.70 15.84
C MET A 390 -27.45 -11.10 15.23
N VAL A 391 -28.20 -12.00 15.87
CA VAL A 391 -28.33 -13.41 15.46
C VAL A 391 -29.50 -13.61 14.46
N THR A 392 -30.56 -12.81 14.53
CA THR A 392 -31.75 -12.92 13.66
C THR A 392 -31.44 -13.01 12.15
N PRO A 393 -30.52 -12.20 11.57
CA PRO A 393 -30.19 -12.28 10.15
C PRO A 393 -29.56 -13.61 9.73
N LEU A 394 -28.85 -14.30 10.65
CA LEU A 394 -28.24 -15.60 10.37
C LEU A 394 -29.32 -16.69 10.21
N PHE A 395 -30.38 -16.62 11.01
CA PHE A 395 -31.53 -17.51 10.88
C PHE A 395 -32.33 -17.24 9.61
N MET A 396 -32.59 -15.97 9.28
CA MET A 396 -33.28 -15.58 8.05
C MET A 396 -32.51 -16.01 6.78
N TYR A 397 -31.17 -15.98 6.81
CA TYR A 397 -30.35 -16.44 5.68
C TYR A 397 -30.36 -17.96 5.48
N ARG A 398 -30.59 -18.72 6.54
CA ARG A 398 -30.67 -20.19 6.49
C ARG A 398 -31.95 -20.64 5.77
N ASP A 399 -33.07 -19.96 6.01
CA ASP A 399 -34.37 -20.26 5.38
C ASP A 399 -34.48 -19.82 3.93
N ALA A 400 -33.80 -18.74 3.51
CA ALA A 400 -33.81 -18.29 2.13
C ALA A 400 -33.29 -19.34 1.12
N ARG A 401 -32.48 -20.33 1.56
CA ARG A 401 -32.10 -21.48 0.71
C ARG A 401 -33.23 -22.49 0.52
N GLN A 402 -34.13 -22.67 1.49
CA GLN A 402 -35.28 -23.56 1.36
C GLN A 402 -36.36 -22.97 0.44
N PHE A 403 -36.49 -21.65 0.41
CA PHE A 403 -37.45 -20.98 -0.48
C PHE A 403 -37.09 -21.10 -1.96
N HIS A 404 -35.81 -21.27 -2.31
CA HIS A 404 -35.40 -21.38 -3.71
C HIS A 404 -35.48 -22.83 -4.24
N SER A 405 -35.46 -23.84 -3.36
CA SER A 405 -35.62 -25.25 -3.74
C SER A 405 -37.07 -25.66 -4.03
N SER A 406 -38.08 -24.92 -3.52
CA SER A 406 -39.49 -25.20 -3.82
C SER A 406 -39.97 -24.58 -5.15
N LEU A 407 -39.24 -23.61 -5.69
CA LEU A 407 -39.52 -22.98 -6.99
C LEU A 407 -38.80 -23.68 -8.17
N ILE A 408 -37.96 -24.68 -7.89
CA ILE A 408 -37.27 -25.53 -8.88
C ILE A 408 -37.59 -27.00 -8.55
N SER A 409 -38.89 -27.29 -8.48
CA SER A 409 -39.43 -28.63 -8.71
C SER A 409 -40.01 -28.58 -10.14
N PRO A 410 -39.76 -29.61 -10.97
CA PRO A 410 -39.91 -29.56 -12.44
C PRO A 410 -41.26 -29.08 -12.95
#